data_AF-A0A3D3V030-F1
#
_entry.id   AF-A0A3D3V030-F1
#
_cell.length_a   1.000
_cell.length_b   1.000
_cell.length_c   1.000
_cell.angle_alpha   90.00
_cell.angle_beta   90.00
_cell.angle_gamma   90.00
#
_symmetry.space_group_name_H-M   'P 1'
#
loop_
_entity.id
_entity.type
_entity.pdbx_description
1 polymer ?
#
loop_
_entity_poly.entity_id
_entity_poly.type
_entity_poly.pdbx_seq_one_letter_code
_entity_poly.pdbx_strand_id
1 'polypeptide(L)'
;MDLIEISLKDAISQTRLECPICLLTDKALDSTIDSLLYEMVNDVLIRSELRYKGLCRRHVTRIETYLSRHMELGSMGLAIIYSDLLDHLADLLKSGSNLQRSSSCVLCEREKTFESLYLKAFLENVGELVELYKSSQSVLCFDHYAFIFSKLKNSLKADLKEVQLSKYRHLVKLLNSFVNKHDYRNKESFTAEELSARKTAGKLIAKNLDQWRSSK
;
A
#
# COMPACT_ATOMS: atom_id res chain seq x y z
N MET A 1 4.12 -14.05 -20.35
CA MET A 1 3.39 -13.21 -19.39
C MET A 1 4.21 -13.19 -18.12
N ASP A 2 4.65 -12.00 -17.70
CA ASP A 2 5.46 -11.84 -16.48
C ASP A 2 4.58 -12.09 -15.23
N LEU A 3 5.16 -12.61 -14.14
CA LEU A 3 4.45 -12.85 -12.87
C LEU A 3 3.83 -11.56 -12.31
N ILE A 4 4.48 -10.42 -12.53
CA ILE A 4 3.98 -9.09 -12.13
C ILE A 4 2.73 -8.71 -12.93
N GLU A 5 2.74 -8.98 -14.23
CA GLU A 5 1.61 -8.72 -15.13
C GLU A 5 0.39 -9.56 -14.74
N ILE A 6 0.59 -10.85 -14.46
CA ILE A 6 -0.47 -11.75 -13.94
C ILE A 6 -1.06 -11.19 -12.65
N SER A 7 -0.21 -10.83 -11.69
CA SER A 7 -0.63 -10.29 -10.40
C SER A 7 -1.48 -9.02 -10.54
N LEU A 8 -1.13 -8.14 -11.49
CA LEU A 8 -1.90 -6.93 -11.81
C LEU A 8 -3.27 -7.26 -12.41
N LYS A 9 -3.32 -8.15 -13.39
CA LYS A 9 -4.58 -8.60 -14.00
C LYS A 9 -5.50 -9.20 -12.95
N ASP A 10 -4.98 -10.05 -12.07
CA ASP A 10 -5.72 -10.65 -10.98
C ASP A 10 -6.21 -9.60 -9.96
N ALA A 11 -5.37 -8.62 -9.62
CA ALA A 11 -5.74 -7.54 -8.70
C ALA A 11 -6.83 -6.63 -9.26
N ILE A 12 -6.78 -6.31 -10.56
CA ILE A 12 -7.82 -5.52 -11.24
C ILE A 12 -9.12 -6.31 -11.35
N SER A 13 -9.04 -7.60 -11.69
CA SER A 13 -10.22 -8.46 -11.91
C SER A 13 -10.97 -8.81 -10.63
N GLN A 14 -10.36 -8.65 -9.46
CA GLN A 14 -11.03 -8.87 -8.18
C GLN A 14 -12.24 -7.92 -8.01
N THR A 15 -13.35 -8.48 -7.52
CA THR A 15 -14.57 -7.74 -7.20
C THR A 15 -14.41 -6.94 -5.90
N ARG A 16 -13.50 -5.96 -5.90
CA ARG A 16 -13.14 -5.14 -4.74
C ARG A 16 -12.99 -3.69 -5.14
N LEU A 17 -13.60 -2.79 -4.35
CA LEU A 17 -13.39 -1.36 -4.45
C LEU A 17 -12.06 -1.01 -3.79
N GLU A 18 -10.93 -1.25 -4.46
CA GLU A 18 -9.60 -0.94 -3.96
C GLU A 18 -8.64 -0.64 -5.12
N CYS A 19 -7.55 0.06 -4.83
CA CYS A 19 -6.52 0.30 -5.82
C CYS A 19 -5.67 -0.96 -5.99
N PRO A 20 -5.57 -1.51 -7.22
CA PRO A 20 -4.83 -2.75 -7.46
C PRO A 20 -3.33 -2.60 -7.15
N ILE A 21 -2.75 -1.41 -7.38
CA ILE A 21 -1.34 -1.14 -7.11
C ILE A 21 -1.09 -1.02 -5.60
N CYS A 22 -1.93 -0.28 -4.87
CA CYS A 22 -1.85 -0.26 -3.39
C CYS A 22 -2.02 -1.67 -2.82
N LEU A 23 -3.00 -2.45 -3.30
CA LEU A 23 -3.26 -3.80 -2.83
C LEU A 23 -2.06 -4.72 -3.01
N LEU A 24 -1.45 -4.72 -4.19
CA LEU A 24 -0.28 -5.57 -4.47
C LEU A 24 0.96 -5.11 -3.70
N THR A 25 1.18 -3.80 -3.59
CA THR A 25 2.27 -3.22 -2.79
C THR A 25 2.11 -3.60 -1.32
N ASP A 26 0.89 -3.51 -0.79
CA ASP A 26 0.56 -3.90 0.58
C ASP A 26 0.82 -5.39 0.82
N LYS A 27 0.39 -6.27 -0.10
CA LYS A 27 0.65 -7.71 -0.02
C LYS A 27 2.15 -8.05 -0.05
N ALA A 28 2.89 -7.42 -0.96
CA ALA A 28 4.34 -7.63 -1.06
C ALA A 28 5.07 -7.16 0.21
N LEU A 29 4.61 -6.05 0.80
CA LEU A 29 5.16 -5.54 2.05
C LEU A 29 4.81 -6.43 3.24
N ASP A 30 3.59 -6.98 3.30
CA ASP A 30 3.19 -7.93 4.35
C ASP A 30 4.01 -9.22 4.25
N SER A 31 4.25 -9.73 3.03
CA SER A 31 5.16 -10.87 2.81
C SER A 31 6.61 -10.56 3.19
N THR A 32 7.06 -9.31 2.97
CA THR A 32 8.39 -8.86 3.42
C THR A 32 8.49 -8.84 4.95
N ILE A 33 7.42 -8.41 5.64
CA ILE A 33 7.36 -8.43 7.11
C ILE A 33 7.40 -9.87 7.63
N ASP A 34 6.63 -10.77 7.03
CA ASP A 34 6.64 -12.19 7.39
C ASP A 34 8.03 -12.81 7.28
N SER A 35 8.65 -12.71 6.09
CA SER A 35 10.01 -13.23 5.86
C SER A 35 11.04 -12.58 6.80
N LEU A 36 10.92 -11.26 7.07
CA LEU A 36 11.78 -10.58 8.03
C LEU A 36 11.69 -11.15 9.45
N LEU A 37 10.47 -11.49 9.89
CA LEU A 37 10.20 -11.91 11.26
C LEU A 37 10.40 -13.41 11.50
N TYR A 38 10.49 -14.23 10.45
CA TYR A 38 10.66 -15.69 10.59
C TYR A 38 11.93 -16.22 9.93
N GLU A 39 12.21 -15.80 8.71
CA GLU A 39 13.29 -16.38 7.91
C GLU A 39 14.59 -15.60 8.11
N MET A 40 14.50 -14.28 8.23
CA MET A 40 15.66 -13.39 8.17
C MET A 40 16.00 -12.71 9.51
N VAL A 41 15.39 -13.14 10.63
CA VAL A 41 15.62 -12.52 11.96
C VAL A 41 17.09 -12.50 12.34
N ASN A 42 17.82 -13.55 11.95
CA ASN A 42 19.25 -13.72 12.25
C ASN A 42 20.16 -13.43 11.04
N ASP A 43 19.62 -12.94 9.93
CA ASP A 43 20.42 -12.65 8.74
C ASP A 43 21.33 -11.43 8.95
N VAL A 44 22.64 -11.62 8.76
CA VAL A 44 23.65 -10.60 9.07
C VAL A 44 23.49 -9.33 8.21
N LEU A 45 23.14 -9.48 6.94
CA LEU A 45 23.02 -8.36 6.00
C LEU A 45 21.78 -7.53 6.33
N ILE A 46 20.64 -8.19 6.55
CA ILE A 46 19.38 -7.53 6.93
C ILE A 46 19.52 -6.82 8.28
N ARG A 47 20.23 -7.42 9.24
CA ARG A 47 20.47 -6.81 10.56
C ARG A 47 21.34 -5.56 10.45
N SER A 48 22.36 -5.59 9.59
CA SER A 48 23.17 -4.40 9.28
C SER A 48 22.33 -3.29 8.64
N GLU A 49 21.48 -3.64 7.66
CA GLU A 49 20.60 -2.69 6.99
C GLU A 49 19.59 -2.05 7.97
N LEU A 50 19.01 -2.86 8.86
CA LEU A 50 18.11 -2.40 9.92
C LEU A 50 18.81 -1.46 10.91
N ARG A 51 20.04 -1.75 11.34
CA ARG A 51 20.80 -0.85 12.23
C ARG A 51 21.06 0.50 11.59
N TYR A 52 21.40 0.52 10.29
CA TYR A 52 21.68 1.75 9.57
C TYR A 52 20.43 2.56 9.21
N LYS A 53 19.36 1.91 8.70
CA LYS A 53 18.16 2.59 8.19
C LYS A 53 17.02 2.66 9.19
N GLY A 54 16.96 1.72 10.13
CA GLY A 54 15.90 1.60 11.12
C GLY A 54 14.53 1.29 10.53
N LEU A 55 13.50 1.53 11.34
CA LEU A 55 12.08 1.42 11.01
C LEU A 55 11.38 2.74 11.33
N CYS A 56 10.54 3.22 10.40
CA CYS A 56 9.76 4.42 10.64
C CYS A 56 8.49 4.08 11.46
N ARG A 57 7.93 5.08 12.14
CA ARG A 57 6.73 4.90 12.98
C ARG A 57 5.55 4.29 12.21
N ARG A 58 5.37 4.67 10.93
CA ARG A 58 4.31 4.12 10.07
C ARG A 58 4.48 2.62 9.86
N HIS A 59 5.69 2.17 9.57
CA HIS A 59 5.96 0.75 9.35
C HIS A 59 5.99 -0.07 10.63
N VAL A 60 6.37 0.52 11.76
CA VAL A 60 6.16 -0.13 13.07
C VAL A 60 4.67 -0.39 13.29
N THR A 61 3.80 0.61 13.08
CA THR A 61 2.35 0.40 13.18
C THR A 61 1.82 -0.64 12.19
N ARG A 62 2.41 -0.74 10.99
CA ARG A 62 2.06 -1.79 10.04
C ARG A 62 2.43 -3.18 10.55
N ILE A 63 3.64 -3.36 11.07
CA ILE A 63 4.09 -4.62 11.67
C ILE A 63 3.17 -5.05 12.80
N GLU A 64 2.83 -4.13 13.71
CA GLU A 64 1.88 -4.41 14.81
C GLU A 64 0.51 -4.84 14.28
N THR A 65 0.02 -4.14 13.25
CA THR A 65 -1.26 -4.48 12.60
C THR A 65 -1.19 -5.87 11.94
N TYR A 66 -0.08 -6.22 11.31
CA TYR A 66 0.15 -7.53 10.70
C TYR A 66 0.13 -8.62 11.77
N LEU A 67 0.96 -8.50 12.82
CA LEU A 67 1.02 -9.47 13.92
C LEU A 67 -0.31 -9.64 14.65
N SER A 68 -1.10 -8.57 14.81
CA SER A 68 -2.43 -8.67 15.43
C SER A 68 -3.42 -9.56 14.66
N ARG A 69 -3.18 -9.77 13.35
CA ARG A 69 -3.98 -10.63 12.47
C ARG A 69 -3.38 -12.03 12.30
N HIS A 70 -2.14 -12.21 12.73
CA HIS A 70 -1.33 -13.40 12.56
C HIS A 70 -0.78 -13.84 13.93
N MET A 71 -1.68 -14.17 14.85
CA MET A 71 -1.31 -14.49 16.23
C MET A 71 -0.41 -15.74 16.32
N GLU A 72 -0.54 -16.65 15.35
CA GLU A 72 0.28 -17.85 15.18
C GLU A 72 1.76 -17.55 14.99
N LEU A 73 2.07 -16.37 14.47
CA LEU A 73 3.44 -15.91 14.23
C LEU A 73 4.09 -15.52 15.58
N GLY A 74 3.34 -14.88 16.50
CA GLY A 74 3.88 -14.37 17.75
C GLY A 74 4.82 -13.16 17.56
N SER A 75 5.44 -12.67 18.64
CA SER A 75 6.23 -11.42 18.63
C SER A 75 7.74 -11.61 18.84
N MET A 76 8.23 -12.85 18.79
CA MET A 76 9.62 -13.18 19.13
C MET A 76 10.63 -12.57 18.14
N GLY A 77 10.42 -12.74 16.84
CA GLY A 77 11.31 -12.18 15.81
C GLY A 77 11.43 -10.66 15.94
N LEU A 78 10.31 -10.00 16.22
CA LEU A 78 10.27 -8.54 16.43
C LEU A 78 11.04 -8.12 17.69
N ALA A 79 10.91 -8.86 18.79
CA ALA A 79 11.64 -8.58 20.03
C ALA A 79 13.16 -8.73 19.85
N ILE A 80 13.61 -9.76 19.14
CA ILE A 80 15.03 -9.94 18.79
C ILE A 80 15.52 -8.76 17.94
N ILE A 81 14.72 -8.36 16.95
CA ILE A 81 15.07 -7.23 16.08
C ILE A 81 15.22 -5.95 16.91
N TYR A 82 14.22 -5.65 17.74
CA TYR A 82 14.21 -4.44 18.57
C TYR A 82 15.32 -4.41 19.61
N SER A 83 15.66 -5.53 20.24
CA SER A 83 16.77 -5.58 21.21
C SER A 83 18.08 -5.12 20.58
N ASP A 84 18.48 -5.72 19.46
CA ASP A 84 19.70 -5.33 18.73
C ASP A 84 19.66 -3.88 18.21
N LEU A 85 18.50 -3.41 17.75
CA LEU A 85 18.38 -2.01 17.34
C LEU A 85 18.57 -1.05 18.52
N LEU A 86 18.01 -1.38 19.69
CA LEU A 86 18.19 -0.57 20.90
C LEU A 86 19.62 -0.63 21.42
N ASP A 87 20.26 -1.80 21.41
CA ASP A 87 21.67 -1.96 21.78
C ASP A 87 22.57 -1.15 20.86
N HIS A 88 22.36 -1.23 19.54
CA HIS A 88 23.10 -0.44 18.56
C HIS A 88 22.92 1.07 18.79
N LEU A 89 21.68 1.53 19.01
CA LEU A 89 21.40 2.94 19.31
C LEU A 89 22.04 3.37 20.63
N ALA A 90 22.07 2.52 21.65
CA ALA A 90 22.73 2.80 22.92
C ALA A 90 24.25 2.96 22.73
N ASP A 91 24.87 2.15 21.88
CA ASP A 91 26.30 2.26 21.58
C ASP A 91 26.64 3.50 20.74
N LEU A 92 25.76 3.91 19.82
CA LEU A 92 25.88 5.21 19.14
C LEU A 92 25.81 6.38 20.14
N LEU A 93 24.91 6.32 21.12
CA LEU A 93 24.81 7.33 22.17
C LEU A 93 26.05 7.38 23.06
N LYS A 94 26.60 6.22 23.46
CA LYS A 94 27.84 6.14 24.25
C LYS A 94 29.06 6.68 23.51
N SER A 95 29.17 6.36 22.22
CA SER A 95 30.34 6.73 21.40
C SER A 95 30.35 8.21 21.00
N GLY A 96 29.23 8.93 21.17
CA GLY A 96 29.11 10.34 20.76
C GLY A 96 29.25 10.54 19.25
N SER A 97 29.17 9.47 18.45
CA SER A 97 29.37 9.50 17.02
C SER A 97 28.06 9.75 16.26
N ASN A 98 28.18 10.39 15.09
CA ASN A 98 27.13 10.80 14.15
C ASN A 98 25.71 10.25 14.42
N LEU A 99 24.89 11.03 15.13
CA LEU A 99 23.48 10.69 15.46
C LEU A 99 22.51 10.85 14.27
N GLN A 100 23.01 11.04 13.05
CA GLN A 100 22.17 11.11 11.86
C GLN A 100 21.61 9.73 11.52
N ARG A 101 20.29 9.67 11.36
CA ARG A 101 19.59 8.49 10.85
C ARG A 101 19.25 8.68 9.38
N SER A 102 19.14 7.56 8.65
CA SER A 102 18.59 7.57 7.30
C SER A 102 17.23 8.28 7.25
N SER A 103 16.99 9.05 6.19
CA SER A 103 15.70 9.71 5.94
C SER A 103 14.59 8.73 5.52
N SER A 104 14.95 7.50 5.14
CA SER A 104 14.05 6.41 4.77
C SER A 104 14.37 5.16 5.58
N CYS A 105 13.34 4.43 6.01
CA CYS A 105 13.53 3.14 6.67
C CYS A 105 13.59 1.98 5.66
N VAL A 106 14.01 0.79 6.13
CA VAL A 106 14.10 -0.42 5.30
C VAL A 106 12.79 -0.70 4.57
N LEU A 107 11.67 -0.68 5.30
CA LEU A 107 10.35 -0.98 4.72
C LEU A 107 9.82 0.12 3.79
N CYS A 108 10.18 1.39 4.00
CA CYS A 108 9.87 2.49 3.06
C CYS A 108 10.52 2.24 1.69
N GLU A 109 11.76 1.77 1.67
CA GLU A 109 12.46 1.50 0.41
C GLU A 109 11.91 0.28 -0.32
N ARG A 110 11.58 -0.79 0.42
CA ARG A 110 10.94 -1.98 -0.15
C ARG A 110 9.58 -1.63 -0.75
N GLU A 111 8.75 -0.86 -0.02
CA GLU A 111 7.45 -0.41 -0.51
C GLU A 111 7.55 0.43 -1.79
N LYS A 112 8.48 1.40 -1.84
CA LYS A 112 8.74 2.20 -3.06
C LYS A 112 9.20 1.33 -4.23
N THR A 113 10.00 0.31 -3.97
CA THR A 113 10.49 -0.62 -4.99
C THR A 113 9.33 -1.42 -5.59
N PHE A 114 8.49 -2.05 -4.76
CA PHE A 114 7.31 -2.78 -5.23
C PHE A 114 6.32 -1.88 -5.97
N GLU A 115 6.02 -0.71 -5.42
CA GLU A 115 5.13 0.25 -6.06
C GLU A 115 5.62 0.65 -7.46
N SER A 116 6.93 0.93 -7.59
CA SER A 116 7.55 1.27 -8.87
C SER A 116 7.49 0.12 -9.87
N LEU A 117 7.68 -1.12 -9.43
CA LEU A 117 7.57 -2.31 -10.27
C LEU A 117 6.14 -2.47 -10.81
N TYR A 118 5.13 -2.35 -9.96
CA TYR A 118 3.73 -2.46 -10.38
C TYR A 118 3.30 -1.29 -11.29
N LEU A 119 3.75 -0.06 -11.02
CA LEU A 119 3.48 1.08 -11.90
C LEU A 119 4.13 0.92 -13.28
N LYS A 120 5.37 0.44 -13.32
CA LYS A 120 6.08 0.15 -14.56
C LYS A 120 5.33 -0.91 -15.38
N ALA A 121 5.01 -2.05 -14.76
CA ALA A 121 4.27 -3.11 -15.42
C ALA A 121 2.87 -2.66 -15.88
N PHE A 122 2.21 -1.77 -15.12
CA PHE A 122 0.94 -1.17 -15.55
C PHE A 122 1.11 -0.36 -16.84
N LEU A 123 2.13 0.49 -16.91
CA LEU A 123 2.39 1.34 -18.07
C LEU A 123 2.83 0.55 -19.31
N GLU A 124 3.62 -0.51 -19.12
CA GLU A 124 4.05 -1.41 -20.21
C GLU A 124 2.87 -2.16 -20.83
N ASN A 125 1.81 -2.44 -20.05
CA ASN A 125 0.63 -3.19 -20.47
C ASN A 125 -0.64 -2.33 -20.52
N VAL A 126 -0.49 -1.01 -20.65
CA VAL A 126 -1.59 -0.05 -20.41
C VAL A 126 -2.83 -0.30 -21.27
N GLY A 127 -2.67 -0.68 -22.54
CA GLY A 127 -3.81 -0.88 -23.43
C GLY A 127 -4.76 -1.97 -22.92
N GLU A 128 -4.23 -3.14 -22.59
CA GLU A 128 -5.00 -4.25 -22.06
C GLU A 128 -5.52 -3.96 -20.64
N LEU A 129 -4.69 -3.36 -19.78
CA LEU A 129 -5.08 -3.09 -18.39
C LEU A 129 -6.12 -1.99 -18.27
N VAL A 130 -6.18 -1.02 -19.18
CA VAL A 130 -7.26 -0.02 -19.21
C VAL A 130 -8.60 -0.66 -19.59
N GLU A 131 -8.61 -1.57 -20.57
CA GLU A 131 -9.82 -2.32 -20.93
C GLU A 131 -10.30 -3.22 -19.80
N LEU A 132 -9.38 -3.92 -19.12
CA LEU A 132 -9.69 -4.70 -17.94
C LEU A 132 -10.19 -3.82 -16.78
N TYR A 133 -9.56 -2.66 -16.59
CA TYR A 133 -9.95 -1.70 -15.56
C TYR A 133 -11.38 -1.20 -15.77
N LYS A 134 -11.76 -0.92 -17.02
CA LYS A 134 -13.09 -0.46 -17.42
C LYS A 134 -14.21 -1.42 -17.02
N SER A 135 -14.00 -2.73 -17.16
CA SER A 135 -14.98 -3.76 -16.82
C SER A 135 -14.94 -4.20 -15.34
N SER A 136 -13.87 -3.85 -14.61
CA SER A 136 -13.72 -4.23 -13.20
C SER A 136 -14.43 -3.32 -12.19
N GLN A 137 -14.51 -3.75 -10.94
CA GLN A 137 -14.88 -2.90 -9.79
C GLN A 137 -13.68 -2.21 -9.13
N SER A 138 -12.45 -2.59 -9.47
CA SER A 138 -11.25 -1.96 -8.91
C SER A 138 -11.25 -0.45 -9.15
N VAL A 139 -10.63 0.32 -8.26
CA VAL A 139 -10.58 1.78 -8.35
C VAL A 139 -9.19 2.26 -8.00
N LEU A 140 -8.50 2.93 -8.92
CA LEU A 140 -7.19 3.52 -8.63
C LEU A 140 -7.33 4.60 -7.55
N CYS A 141 -6.38 4.62 -6.60
CA CYS A 141 -6.24 5.75 -5.69
C CYS A 141 -5.85 7.00 -6.49
N PHE A 142 -6.07 8.18 -5.92
CA PHE A 142 -5.83 9.42 -6.67
C PHE A 142 -4.37 9.54 -7.12
N ASP A 143 -3.41 9.19 -6.27
CA ASP A 143 -1.98 9.33 -6.56
C ASP A 143 -1.53 8.39 -7.68
N HIS A 144 -1.95 7.12 -7.66
CA HIS A 144 -1.64 6.18 -8.76
C HIS A 144 -2.36 6.55 -10.06
N TYR A 145 -3.61 6.98 -9.98
CA TYR A 145 -4.30 7.53 -11.15
C TYR A 145 -3.53 8.71 -11.74
N ALA A 146 -3.16 9.70 -10.93
CA ALA A 146 -2.45 10.90 -11.37
C ALA A 146 -1.09 10.55 -12.00
N PHE A 147 -0.34 9.64 -11.38
CA PHE A 147 0.93 9.16 -11.93
C PHE A 147 0.73 8.53 -13.31
N ILE A 148 -0.15 7.53 -13.43
CA ILE A 148 -0.43 6.83 -14.70
C ILE A 148 -0.90 7.84 -15.75
N PHE A 149 -1.91 8.65 -15.42
CA PHE A 149 -2.50 9.66 -16.29
C PHE A 149 -1.47 10.67 -16.84
N SER A 150 -0.45 11.02 -16.05
CA SER A 150 0.64 11.90 -16.49
C SER A 150 1.52 11.30 -17.59
N LYS A 151 1.54 9.96 -17.72
CA LYS A 151 2.39 9.21 -18.67
C LYS A 151 1.64 8.76 -19.92
N LEU A 152 0.31 8.90 -19.98
CA LEU A 152 -0.50 8.41 -21.10
C LEU A 152 -0.61 9.40 -22.28
N LYS A 153 -0.82 8.83 -23.47
CA LYS A 153 -1.17 9.55 -24.72
C LYS A 153 -2.67 9.87 -24.78
N ASN A 154 -3.06 10.81 -25.64
CA ASN A 154 -4.40 11.43 -25.65
C ASN A 154 -5.60 10.48 -25.67
N SER A 155 -5.61 9.41 -26.47
CA SER A 155 -6.76 8.48 -26.54
C SER A 155 -6.97 7.71 -25.25
N LEU A 156 -5.98 6.91 -24.81
CA LEU A 156 -6.03 6.15 -23.55
C LEU A 156 -6.19 7.05 -22.33
N LYS A 157 -5.69 8.28 -22.40
CA LYS A 157 -5.85 9.28 -21.35
C LYS A 157 -7.31 9.72 -21.19
N ALA A 158 -8.05 9.87 -22.29
CA ALA A 158 -9.48 10.16 -22.26
C ALA A 158 -10.25 8.98 -21.67
N ASP A 159 -9.96 7.76 -22.13
CA ASP A 159 -10.62 6.53 -21.65
C ASP A 159 -10.40 6.32 -20.15
N LEU A 160 -9.15 6.39 -19.69
CA LEU A 160 -8.82 6.23 -18.27
C LEU A 160 -9.51 7.30 -17.41
N LYS A 161 -9.59 8.54 -17.88
CA LYS A 161 -10.29 9.63 -17.16
C LYS A 161 -11.78 9.35 -17.04
N GLU A 162 -12.44 8.94 -18.12
CA GLU A 162 -13.87 8.67 -18.11
C GLU A 162 -14.20 7.50 -17.17
N VAL A 163 -13.42 6.42 -17.24
CA VAL A 163 -13.56 5.24 -16.38
C VAL A 163 -13.29 5.60 -14.91
N GLN A 164 -12.25 6.37 -14.60
CA GLN A 164 -11.98 6.80 -13.23
C GLN A 164 -13.13 7.65 -12.66
N LEU A 165 -13.65 8.58 -13.47
CA LEU A 165 -14.73 9.47 -13.07
C LEU A 165 -16.02 8.70 -12.78
N SER A 166 -16.37 7.70 -13.61
CA SER A 166 -17.56 6.86 -13.38
C SER A 166 -17.44 6.06 -12.08
N LYS A 167 -16.27 5.49 -11.79
CA LYS A 167 -15.99 4.76 -10.54
C LYS A 167 -16.07 5.65 -9.31
N TYR A 168 -15.54 6.88 -9.37
CA TYR A 168 -15.70 7.85 -8.27
C TYR A 168 -17.16 8.26 -8.06
N ARG A 169 -17.91 8.48 -9.14
CA ARG A 169 -19.36 8.78 -9.03
C ARG A 169 -20.13 7.62 -8.39
N HIS A 170 -19.78 6.37 -8.71
CA HIS A 170 -20.34 5.19 -8.06
C HIS A 170 -20.04 5.17 -6.56
N LEU A 171 -18.77 5.37 -6.16
CA LEU A 171 -18.39 5.46 -4.75
C LEU A 171 -19.13 6.56 -4.00
N VAL A 172 -19.28 7.75 -4.59
CA VAL A 172 -20.05 8.85 -3.99
C VAL A 172 -21.52 8.46 -3.80
N LYS A 173 -22.15 7.78 -4.77
CA LYS A 173 -23.52 7.27 -4.62
C LYS A 173 -23.64 6.28 -3.45
N LEU A 174 -22.70 5.34 -3.32
CA LEU A 174 -22.66 4.39 -2.20
C LEU A 174 -22.53 5.11 -0.85
N LEU A 175 -21.65 6.10 -0.76
CA LEU A 175 -21.47 6.89 0.46
C LEU A 175 -22.71 7.71 0.82
N ASN A 176 -23.37 8.33 -0.18
CA ASN A 176 -24.62 9.06 0.06
C ASN A 176 -25.75 8.12 0.50
N SER A 177 -25.84 6.93 -0.09
CA SER A 177 -26.78 5.90 0.35
C SER A 177 -26.50 5.49 1.80
N PHE A 178 -25.24 5.25 2.15
CA PHE A 178 -24.81 4.96 3.52
C PHE A 178 -25.20 6.07 4.51
N VAL A 179 -25.03 7.35 4.15
CA VAL A 179 -25.44 8.48 5.00
C VAL A 179 -26.96 8.54 5.16
N ASN A 180 -27.73 8.38 4.09
CA ASN A 180 -29.20 8.44 4.12
C ASN A 180 -29.83 7.31 4.96
N LYS A 181 -29.21 6.14 4.99
CA LYS A 181 -29.64 5.00 5.82
C LYS A 181 -29.28 5.14 7.29
N HIS A 182 -28.40 6.08 7.64
CA HIS A 182 -28.06 6.39 9.01
C HIS A 182 -29.09 7.31 9.72
N ASP A 183 -30.10 7.81 8.99
CA ASP A 183 -31.25 8.51 9.57
C ASP A 183 -32.01 7.53 10.49
N TYR A 184 -32.19 7.90 11.77
CA TYR A 184 -32.82 7.07 12.80
C TYR A 184 -34.25 6.63 12.46
N ARG A 185 -34.91 7.28 11.49
CA ARG A 185 -36.23 6.90 10.99
C ARG A 185 -36.18 5.82 9.91
N ASN A 186 -35.02 5.58 9.32
CA ASN A 186 -34.83 4.59 8.26
C ASN A 186 -34.59 3.21 8.87
N LYS A 187 -35.36 2.21 8.42
CA LYS A 187 -35.28 0.82 8.88
C LYS A 187 -34.50 -0.07 7.90
N GLU A 188 -34.01 0.49 6.80
CA GLU A 188 -33.22 -0.25 5.81
C GLU A 188 -31.85 -0.64 6.34
N SER A 189 -31.43 -1.86 6.04
CA SER A 189 -30.09 -2.34 6.35
C SER A 189 -29.05 -1.85 5.32
N PHE A 190 -27.80 -1.75 5.78
CA PHE A 190 -26.66 -1.45 4.91
C PHE A 190 -26.28 -2.68 4.07
N THR A 191 -25.92 -2.45 2.80
CA THR A 191 -25.31 -3.50 1.97
C THR A 191 -23.82 -3.67 2.31
N ALA A 192 -23.24 -4.82 1.96
CA ALA A 192 -21.81 -5.05 2.14
C ALA A 192 -20.95 -4.04 1.36
N GLU A 193 -21.41 -3.65 0.16
CA GLU A 193 -20.73 -2.67 -0.69
C GLU A 193 -20.72 -1.27 -0.04
N GLU A 194 -21.84 -0.82 0.53
CA GLU A 194 -21.95 0.45 1.27
C GLU A 194 -21.00 0.52 2.47
N LEU A 195 -20.92 -0.57 3.26
CA LEU A 195 -20.01 -0.66 4.40
C LEU A 195 -18.54 -0.61 3.96
N SER A 196 -18.21 -1.29 2.85
CA SER A 196 -16.85 -1.27 2.30
C SER A 196 -16.47 0.11 1.73
N ALA A 197 -17.41 0.80 1.08
CA ALA A 197 -17.18 2.05 0.39
C ALA A 197 -16.62 3.14 1.32
N ARG A 198 -17.08 3.21 2.58
CA ARG A 198 -16.55 4.14 3.58
C ARG A 198 -15.05 3.94 3.84
N LYS A 199 -14.63 2.70 4.08
CA LYS A 199 -13.22 2.37 4.35
C LYS A 199 -12.38 2.56 3.10
N THR A 200 -12.89 2.12 1.96
CA THR A 200 -12.26 2.26 0.65
C THR A 200 -12.00 3.72 0.31
N ALA A 201 -13.02 4.58 0.41
CA ALA A 201 -12.89 5.98 0.03
C ALA A 201 -11.75 6.67 0.78
N GLY A 202 -11.66 6.42 2.10
CA GLY A 202 -10.55 6.92 2.92
C GLY A 202 -9.17 6.46 2.42
N LYS A 203 -9.02 5.19 2.02
CA LYS A 203 -7.77 4.68 1.44
C LYS A 203 -7.47 5.30 0.08
N LEU A 204 -8.46 5.44 -0.80
CA LEU A 204 -8.27 5.93 -2.17
C LEU A 204 -7.89 7.41 -2.26
N ILE A 205 -8.32 8.21 -1.28
CA ILE A 205 -8.02 9.66 -1.22
C ILE A 205 -6.84 9.99 -0.30
N ALA A 206 -6.41 9.03 0.53
CA ALA A 206 -5.26 9.24 1.40
C ALA A 206 -4.02 9.50 0.54
N LYS A 207 -3.26 10.54 0.91
CA LYS A 207 -1.99 10.83 0.23
C LYS A 207 -0.98 9.73 0.52
N ASN A 208 -0.33 9.24 -0.51
CA ASN A 208 0.87 8.42 -0.40
C ASN A 208 2.01 9.32 0.10
N LEU A 209 2.20 9.34 1.42
CA LEU A 209 3.12 10.25 2.13
C LEU A 209 4.59 10.16 1.64
N ASP A 210 4.94 9.10 0.92
CA ASP A 210 6.31 8.82 0.47
C ASP A 210 6.61 9.16 -0.99
N GLN A 211 5.60 9.49 -1.81
CA GLN A 211 5.82 9.84 -3.23
C GLN A 211 6.35 11.27 -3.45
N TRP A 212 6.30 12.15 -2.44
CA TRP A 212 6.60 13.58 -2.61
C TRP A 212 7.68 14.14 -1.67
N ARG A 213 8.37 13.28 -0.90
CA ARG A 213 9.49 13.70 -0.04
C ARG A 213 10.87 13.62 -0.70
N SER A 214 10.93 13.25 -1.98
CA SER A 214 12.20 13.12 -2.74
C SER A 214 12.28 14.00 -3.99
N SER A 215 11.46 15.06 -4.07
CA SER A 215 11.65 16.14 -5.04
C SER A 215 11.92 17.45 -4.31
N LYS A 216 13.07 17.50 -3.63
CA LYS A 216 13.79 18.73 -3.33
C LYS A 216 15.28 18.43 -3.29
#